data_AF-A0A938ZUB8-F1
#
_entry.id   AF-A0A938ZUB8-F1
#
_cell.length_a   1.000
_cell.length_b   1.000
_cell.length_c   1.000
_cell.angle_alpha   90.00
_cell.angle_beta   90.00
_cell.angle_gamma   90.00
#
_symmetry.space_group_name_H-M   'P 1'
#
loop_
_entity.id
_entity.type
_entity.pdbx_description
1 polymer ?
#
loop_
_entity_poly.entity_id
_entity_poly.type
_entity_poly.pdbx_seq_one_letter_code
_entity_poly.pdbx_strand_id
1 'polypeptide(L)'
;MVQNLERTRQSARFPETAPAANPVFFRTYSRRTKAGLRETWDEVCDRTILGLVELGKLTQEEAATLDKMQRNLKAMPSGRWLWVGGV
;
A
#
# COMPACT_ATOMS: atom_id res chain seq x y z
N MET A 1 6.31 -14.73 -30.79
CA MET A 1 6.57 -15.88 -29.89
C MET A 1 6.31 -15.41 -28.46
N VAL A 2 5.34 -15.98 -27.75
CA VAL A 2 5.05 -15.60 -26.35
C VAL A 2 5.90 -16.46 -25.43
N GLN A 3 6.79 -15.84 -24.64
CA GLN A 3 7.57 -16.56 -23.64
C GLN A 3 6.69 -16.88 -22.41
N ASN A 4 6.51 -18.17 -22.13
CA ASN A 4 5.93 -18.65 -20.88
C ASN A 4 6.96 -18.48 -19.75
N LEU A 5 7.04 -17.26 -19.21
CA LEU A 5 7.76 -16.98 -17.98
C LEU A 5 6.92 -17.47 -16.81
N GLU A 6 7.45 -18.40 -16.00
CA GLU A 6 6.89 -18.66 -14.68
C GLU A 6 6.91 -17.37 -13.86
N ARG A 7 5.74 -16.97 -13.37
CA ARG A 7 5.56 -15.74 -12.60
C ARG A 7 4.93 -16.09 -11.26
N THR A 8 5.72 -16.01 -10.20
CA THR A 8 5.22 -16.02 -8.82
C THR A 8 4.23 -14.88 -8.65
N ARG A 9 2.93 -15.21 -8.58
CA ARG A 9 1.87 -14.20 -8.44
C ARG A 9 1.83 -13.73 -6.99
N GLN A 10 2.39 -12.54 -6.73
CA GLN A 10 2.11 -11.83 -5.48
C GLN A 10 0.60 -11.47 -5.46
N SER A 11 -0.09 -11.84 -4.38
CA SER A 11 -1.45 -11.39 -4.07
C SER A 11 -1.45 -10.72 -2.69
N ALA A 12 -2.28 -9.70 -2.54
CA ALA A 12 -2.54 -9.06 -1.26
C ALA A 12 -3.86 -9.59 -0.70
N ARG A 13 -3.94 -9.76 0.62
CA ARG A 13 -5.14 -10.25 1.31
C ARG A 13 -6.17 -9.12 1.45
N PHE A 14 -6.93 -8.88 0.38
CA PHE A 14 -8.09 -8.01 0.40
C PHE A 14 -9.38 -8.80 0.73
N PRO A 15 -10.43 -8.16 1.27
CA PRO A 15 -11.73 -8.80 1.50
C PRO A 15 -12.32 -9.36 0.20
N GLU A 16 -12.98 -10.52 0.27
CA GLU A 16 -13.64 -11.15 -0.89
C GLU A 16 -14.74 -10.27 -1.49
N THR A 17 -15.36 -9.42 -0.66
CA THR A 17 -16.33 -8.39 -1.08
C THR A 17 -15.73 -7.27 -1.94
N ALA A 18 -14.40 -7.23 -2.12
CA ALA A 18 -13.68 -6.24 -2.92
C ALA A 18 -12.90 -6.91 -4.07
N PRO A 19 -13.55 -7.57 -5.05
CA PRO A 19 -12.90 -8.38 -6.07
C PRO A 19 -11.92 -7.59 -6.97
N ALA A 20 -12.13 -6.28 -7.12
CA ALA A 20 -11.24 -5.40 -7.87
C ALA A 20 -10.03 -4.88 -7.06
N ALA A 21 -9.99 -5.05 -5.73
CA ALA A 21 -8.95 -4.45 -4.89
C ALA A 21 -7.55 -4.96 -5.24
N ASN A 22 -7.38 -6.27 -5.40
CA ASN A 22 -6.08 -6.87 -5.73
C ASN A 22 -5.49 -6.35 -7.06
N PRO A 23 -6.21 -6.39 -8.22
CA PRO A 23 -5.67 -5.83 -9.46
C PRO A 23 -5.51 -4.30 -9.42
N VAL A 24 -6.40 -3.55 -8.74
CA VAL A 24 -6.28 -2.09 -8.60
C VAL A 24 -5.06 -1.69 -7.77
N PHE A 25 -4.80 -2.37 -6.66
CA PHE A 25 -3.64 -2.11 -5.80
C PHE A 25 -2.32 -2.30 -6.56
N PHE A 26 -2.11 -3.48 -7.16
CA PHE A 26 -0.86 -3.80 -7.84
C PHE A 26 -0.62 -3.01 -9.13
N ARG A 27 -1.66 -2.46 -9.78
CA ARG A 27 -1.49 -1.60 -10.96
C ARG A 27 -1.34 -0.10 -10.65
N THR A 28 -1.63 0.35 -9.42
CA THR A 28 -1.80 1.79 -9.12
C THR A 28 -0.97 2.30 -7.93
N TYR A 29 -0.85 1.53 -6.85
CA TYR A 29 -0.28 2.01 -5.58
C TYR A 29 0.98 1.26 -5.14
N SER A 30 1.06 -0.02 -5.48
CA SER A 30 2.23 -0.86 -5.19
C SER A 30 3.40 -0.51 -6.12
N ARG A 31 4.44 0.14 -5.60
CA ARG A 31 5.69 0.43 -6.31
C ARG A 31 6.54 -0.84 -6.48
N ARG A 32 7.65 -0.72 -7.22
CA ARG A 32 8.71 -1.75 -7.24
C ARG A 32 9.76 -1.44 -6.17
N THR A 33 10.14 -2.44 -5.39
CA THR A 33 11.27 -2.36 -4.45
C THR A 33 12.60 -2.46 -5.21
N LYS A 34 13.73 -2.18 -4.53
CA LYS A 34 15.08 -2.34 -5.11
C LYS A 34 15.37 -3.79 -5.55
N ALA A 35 14.70 -4.78 -4.96
CA ALA A 35 14.77 -6.19 -5.35
C ALA A 35 13.88 -6.54 -6.57
N GLY A 36 13.21 -5.56 -7.19
CA GLY A 36 12.33 -5.75 -8.35
C GLY A 36 10.93 -6.30 -8.04
N LEU A 37 10.69 -6.75 -6.80
CA LEU A 37 9.40 -7.18 -6.26
C LEU A 37 8.42 -6.00 -6.12
N ARG A 38 7.13 -6.29 -5.93
CA ARG A 38 6.09 -5.30 -5.64
C ARG A 38 5.90 -5.11 -4.14
N GLU A 39 5.63 -3.88 -3.72
CA GLU A 39 5.21 -3.54 -2.35
C GLU A 39 3.90 -4.28 -2.00
N THR A 40 3.86 -4.84 -0.79
CA THR A 40 2.66 -5.34 -0.12
C THR A 40 1.78 -4.18 0.38
N TRP A 41 0.54 -4.48 0.79
CA TRP A 41 -0.34 -3.46 1.38
C TRP A 41 0.24 -2.88 2.67
N ASP A 42 0.87 -3.72 3.50
CA ASP A 42 1.49 -3.31 4.75
C ASP A 42 2.68 -2.36 4.52
N GLU A 43 3.58 -2.67 3.58
CA GLU A 43 4.70 -1.75 3.23
C GLU A 43 4.20 -0.40 2.70
N VAL A 44 3.08 -0.38 1.96
CA VAL A 44 2.44 0.88 1.52
C VAL A 44 1.85 1.64 2.70
N CYS A 45 1.24 0.97 3.68
CA CYS A 45 0.81 1.59 4.93
C CYS A 45 2.00 2.21 5.67
N ASP A 46 3.04 1.41 5.93
CA ASP A 46 4.24 1.81 6.69
C ASP A 46 4.82 3.12 6.14
N ARG A 47 5.16 3.18 4.84
CA ARG A 47 5.74 4.40 4.25
C ARG A 47 4.79 5.59 4.28
N THR A 48 3.51 5.38 3.96
CA THR A 48 2.57 6.51 3.80
C THR A 48 2.17 7.11 5.14
N ILE A 49 2.12 6.30 6.20
CA ILE A 49 1.89 6.77 7.57
C ILE A 49 3.14 7.45 8.11
N LEU A 50 4.33 6.86 7.93
CA LEU A 50 5.60 7.47 8.37
C LEU A 50 5.76 8.89 7.80
N GLY A 51 5.54 9.07 6.49
CA GLY A 51 5.60 10.38 5.86
C GLY A 51 4.52 11.36 6.33
N LEU A 52 3.37 10.89 6.81
CA LEU A 52 2.34 11.75 7.43
C LEU A 52 2.72 12.15 8.86
N VAL A 53 3.32 11.23 9.63
CA VAL A 53 3.82 11.50 10.98
C VAL A 53 4.92 12.56 10.94
N GLU A 54 5.88 12.44 10.01
CA GLU A 54 6.94 13.43 9.82
C GLU A 54 6.41 14.79 9.37
N LEU A 55 5.57 14.83 8.33
CA LEU A 55 5.02 16.07 7.78
C LEU A 55 4.07 16.79 8.74
N GLY A 56 3.20 16.02 9.41
CA GLY A 56 2.17 16.52 10.32
C GLY A 56 2.64 16.73 11.76
N LYS A 57 3.84 16.21 12.12
CA LYS A 57 4.34 16.15 13.50
C LYS A 57 3.38 15.45 14.47
N LEU A 58 2.78 14.36 13.99
CA LEU A 58 1.70 13.65 14.66
C LEU A 58 2.18 12.95 15.94
N THR A 59 1.29 12.81 16.92
CA THR A 59 1.56 12.01 18.12
C THR A 59 1.51 10.51 17.84
N GLN A 60 1.97 9.69 18.79
CA GLN A 60 1.93 8.24 18.66
C GLN A 60 0.49 7.69 18.61
N GLU A 61 -0.44 8.32 19.33
CA GLU A 61 -1.87 7.98 19.35
C GLU A 61 -2.56 8.31 18.02
N GLU A 62 -2.22 9.45 17.42
CA GLU A 62 -2.68 9.84 16.09
C GLU A 62 -2.15 8.89 15.02
N ALA A 63 -0.86 8.57 15.05
CA ALA A 63 -0.22 7.61 14.16
C ALA A 63 -0.86 6.21 14.26
N ALA A 64 -1.09 5.72 15.49
CA ALA A 64 -1.75 4.43 15.72
C ALA A 64 -3.21 4.42 15.23
N THR A 65 -3.90 5.56 15.31
CA THR A 65 -5.26 5.71 14.76
C THR A 65 -5.26 5.66 13.23
N LEU A 66 -4.33 6.35 12.57
CA LEU A 66 -4.15 6.29 11.12
C LEU A 66 -3.81 4.86 10.65
N ASP A 67 -2.87 4.19 11.32
CA ASP A 67 -2.49 2.81 11.02
C ASP A 67 -3.68 1.85 11.07
N LYS A 68 -4.42 1.87 12.18
CA LYS A 68 -5.63 1.07 12.36
C LYS A 68 -6.64 1.34 11.25
N MET A 69 -6.88 2.60 10.87
CA MET A 69 -7.89 2.92 9.86
C MET A 69 -7.44 2.56 8.44
N GLN A 70 -6.16 2.73 8.13
CA GLN A 70 -5.62 2.43 6.81
C GLN A 70 -5.50 0.93 6.56
N ARG A 71 -4.91 0.16 7.48
CA ARG A 71 -4.79 -1.30 7.33
C ARG A 71 -6.16 -1.99 7.22
N ASN A 72 -7.16 -1.52 7.96
CA ASN A 72 -8.54 -2.03 7.91
C ASN A 72 -9.40 -1.45 6.77
N LEU A 73 -8.80 -0.66 5.85
CA LEU A 73 -9.45 -0.07 4.68
C LEU A 73 -10.69 0.79 5.04
N LYS A 74 -10.65 1.48 6.19
CA LYS A 74 -11.74 2.33 6.70
C LYS A 74 -11.56 3.80 6.37
N ALA A 75 -10.32 4.28 6.44
CA ALA A 75 -9.93 5.59 5.92
C ALA A 75 -8.51 5.48 5.35
N MET A 76 -8.25 6.14 4.23
CA MET A 76 -6.96 6.10 3.54
C MET A 76 -6.63 7.52 3.06
N PRO A 77 -5.34 7.89 2.97
CA PRO A 77 -4.95 9.16 2.37
C PRO A 77 -5.25 9.14 0.86
N SER A 78 -5.19 10.31 0.22
CA SER A 78 -5.53 10.44 -1.21
C SER A 78 -4.71 9.49 -2.09
N GLY A 79 -5.27 9.05 -3.23
CA GLY A 79 -4.56 8.19 -4.17
C GLY A 79 -3.21 8.75 -4.64
N ARG A 80 -3.05 10.08 -4.66
CA ARG A 80 -1.79 10.78 -4.92
C ARG A 80 -0.75 10.52 -3.82
N TRP A 81 -1.17 10.50 -2.56
CA TRP A 81 -0.32 10.20 -1.41
C TRP A 81 -0.01 8.70 -1.28
N LEU A 82 -0.99 7.81 -1.51
CA LEU A 82 -0.71 6.38 -1.67
C LEU A 82 0.34 6.14 -2.78
N TRP A 83 0.23 6.90 -3.87
CA TRP A 83 1.24 7.12 -4.90
C TRP A 83 2.63 7.45 -4.33
N VAL A 84 2.87 8.70 -3.94
CA VAL A 84 4.24 9.25 -3.68
C VAL A 84 4.58 9.57 -2.22
N GLY A 85 3.64 9.49 -1.29
CA GLY A 85 3.92 9.70 0.14
C GLY A 85 4.84 8.63 0.73
N GLY A 86 5.67 9.01 1.70
CA GLY A 86 6.72 8.17 2.26
C GLY A 86 7.81 7.87 1.22
N VAL A 87 8.80 8.76 1.13
CA VAL A 87 9.98 8.59 0.26
C VAL A 87 11.20 8.40 1.13
#